data_AF-A0A929PM02-F1
#
_entry.id   AF-A0A929PM02-F1
#
_cell.length_a   1.000
_cell.length_b   1.000
_cell.length_c   1.000
_cell.angle_alpha   90.00
_cell.angle_beta   90.00
_cell.angle_gamma   90.00
#
_symmetry.space_group_name_H-M   'P 1'
#
loop_
_entity.id
_entity.type
_entity.pdbx_description
1 polymer ?
#
loop_
_entity_poly.entity_id
_entity_poly.type
_entity_poly.pdbx_seq_one_letter_code
_entity_poly.pdbx_strand_id
1 'polypeptide(L)'
;MRKFQYFSLLLFGITVMYTSSFAQQKPTEQLRQKQQQRNFYRKTLQVDSAKAEQVAQVQDNYKQALKAIIADTSLNETARRARIEAAIAGKNQRLKQLLNPAQQARIIPTTELTPSPVEKKP
;
A
#
# COMPACT_ATOMS: atom_id res chain seq x y z
N MET A 1 -43.04 34.22 48.69
CA MET A 1 -42.65 33.75 47.34
C MET A 1 -41.14 33.93 47.17
N ARG A 2 -40.37 32.85 47.22
CA ARG A 2 -38.93 32.84 46.95
C ARG A 2 -38.56 31.43 46.49
N LYS A 3 -38.06 31.24 45.26
CA LYS A 3 -36.92 30.38 44.88
C LYS A 3 -36.47 30.78 43.46
N PHE A 4 -35.39 31.55 43.38
CA PHE A 4 -34.52 31.57 42.20
C PHE A 4 -33.81 30.21 42.16
N GLN A 5 -34.10 29.38 41.16
CA GLN A 5 -33.33 28.16 40.90
C GLN A 5 -32.43 28.38 39.69
N TYR A 6 -31.14 28.25 40.00
CA TYR A 6 -30.00 28.19 39.12
C TYR A 6 -30.21 27.18 37.98
N PHE A 7 -30.08 27.64 36.74
CA PHE A 7 -29.86 26.77 35.58
C PHE A 7 -28.76 27.37 34.71
N SER A 8 -27.57 27.49 35.30
CA SER A 8 -26.33 27.77 34.59
C SER A 8 -25.25 26.91 35.23
N LEU A 9 -25.06 25.72 34.65
CA LEU A 9 -23.89 24.84 34.73
C LEU A 9 -24.29 23.46 34.20
N LEU A 10 -24.26 23.30 32.88
CA LEU A 10 -24.08 21.98 32.28
C LEU A 10 -22.68 21.96 31.67
N LEU A 11 -21.75 21.62 32.55
CA LEU A 11 -20.37 21.25 32.30
C LEU A 11 -20.28 20.28 31.11
N PHE A 12 -19.45 20.61 30.12
CA PHE A 12 -18.10 20.06 29.99
C PHE A 12 -18.07 18.52 29.90
N GLY A 13 -17.97 18.03 28.67
CA GLY A 13 -17.77 16.63 28.31
C GLY A 13 -18.39 16.40 26.94
N ILE A 14 -17.71 16.04 25.86
CA ILE A 14 -16.44 15.35 25.69
C ILE A 14 -15.92 15.82 24.31
N THR A 15 -14.90 16.67 24.25
CA THR A 15 -14.07 16.79 23.05
C THR A 15 -13.16 15.56 23.04
N VAL A 16 -13.61 14.47 22.41
CA VAL A 16 -12.69 13.37 22.06
C VAL A 16 -11.72 13.96 21.04
N MET A 17 -10.55 14.33 21.54
CA MET A 17 -9.31 14.39 20.78
C MET A 17 -9.13 13.05 20.04
N TYR A 18 -9.51 13.01 18.76
CA TYR A 18 -8.86 12.08 17.83
C TYR A 18 -7.49 12.65 17.49
N THR A 19 -6.58 12.67 18.48
CA THR A 19 -5.16 12.73 18.16
C THR A 19 -4.85 11.40 17.50
N SER A 20 -4.71 11.43 16.18
CA SER A 20 -4.10 10.38 15.39
C SER A 20 -2.74 10.05 16.00
N SER A 21 -2.71 9.03 16.83
CA SER A 21 -1.50 8.33 17.23
C SER A 21 -0.89 7.73 15.97
N PHE A 22 -0.13 8.55 15.22
CA PHE A 22 0.95 8.07 14.38
C PHE A 22 1.96 7.45 15.34
N ALA A 23 1.70 6.21 15.73
CA ALA A 23 2.64 5.38 16.45
C ALA A 23 3.91 5.33 15.60
N GLN A 24 4.89 6.12 16.00
CA GLN A 24 6.23 6.12 15.45
C GLN A 24 6.81 4.73 15.76
N GLN A 25 6.64 3.79 14.82
CA GLN A 25 7.16 2.43 14.94
C GLN A 25 8.65 2.55 15.27
N LYS A 26 9.06 1.93 16.37
CA LYS A 26 10.44 1.98 16.84
C LYS A 26 11.36 1.55 15.69
N PRO A 27 12.52 2.22 15.48
CA PRO A 27 13.42 1.94 14.35
C PRO A 27 13.72 0.43 14.16
N THR A 28 13.81 -0.31 15.26
CA THR A 28 14.03 -1.76 15.29
C THR A 28 12.91 -2.58 14.63
N GLU A 29 11.65 -2.18 14.77
CA GLU A 29 10.51 -2.91 14.20
C GLU A 29 10.45 -2.75 12.67
N GLN A 30 10.71 -1.53 12.17
CA GLN A 30 10.76 -1.26 10.74
C GLN A 30 11.88 -2.05 10.04
N LEU A 31 13.06 -2.13 10.67
CA LEU A 31 14.16 -2.94 10.16
C LEU A 31 13.77 -4.43 10.11
N ARG A 32 13.08 -4.93 11.15
CA ARG A 32 12.64 -6.32 11.21
C ARG A 32 11.59 -6.64 10.14
N GLN A 33 10.65 -5.74 9.90
CA GLN A 33 9.66 -5.86 8.83
C GLN A 33 10.31 -5.88 7.45
N LYS A 34 11.25 -4.97 7.18
CA LYS A 34 12.02 -4.96 5.92
C LYS A 34 12.78 -6.27 5.71
N GLN A 35 13.42 -6.80 6.75
CA GLN A 35 14.10 -8.09 6.68
C GLN A 35 13.13 -9.24 6.39
N GLN A 36 11.97 -9.28 7.04
CA GLN A 36 10.94 -10.28 6.79
C GLN A 36 10.42 -10.22 5.35
N GLN A 37 10.16 -9.03 4.84
CA GLN A 37 9.69 -8.81 3.47
C GLN A 37 10.74 -9.24 2.45
N ARG A 38 12.01 -8.86 2.64
CA ARG A 38 13.10 -9.33 1.78
C ARG A 38 13.23 -10.86 1.83
N ASN A 39 13.18 -11.46 3.02
CA ASN A 39 13.27 -12.90 3.19
C ASN A 39 12.11 -13.64 2.52
N PHE A 40 10.90 -13.07 2.56
CA PHE A 40 9.75 -13.59 1.83
C PHE A 40 10.04 -13.62 0.32
N TYR A 41 10.44 -12.51 -0.29
CA TYR A 41 10.74 -12.49 -1.73
C TYR A 41 11.90 -13.40 -2.11
N ARG A 42 12.95 -13.46 -1.29
CA ARG A 42 14.08 -14.37 -1.50
C ARG A 42 13.62 -15.82 -1.61
N LYS A 43 12.75 -16.26 -0.69
CA LYS A 43 12.22 -17.63 -0.64
C LYS A 43 11.21 -17.90 -1.77
N THR A 44 10.22 -17.03 -1.91
CA THR A 44 9.12 -17.20 -2.86
C THR A 44 9.61 -17.15 -4.31
N LEU A 45 10.55 -16.26 -4.62
CA LEU A 45 11.05 -16.05 -5.99
C LEU A 45 12.37 -16.78 -6.27
N GLN A 46 12.98 -17.40 -5.26
CA GLN A 46 14.28 -18.09 -5.37
C GLN A 46 15.35 -17.18 -5.99
N VAL A 47 15.43 -15.94 -5.49
CA VAL A 47 16.38 -14.91 -5.93
C VAL A 47 17.40 -14.62 -4.83
N ASP A 48 18.49 -13.93 -5.18
CA ASP A 48 19.45 -13.44 -4.18
C ASP A 48 18.88 -12.29 -3.33
N SER A 49 19.64 -11.89 -2.31
CA SER A 49 19.23 -10.83 -1.39
C SER A 49 19.12 -9.45 -2.04
N ALA A 50 19.94 -9.15 -3.05
CA ALA A 50 19.95 -7.85 -3.72
C ALA A 50 18.71 -7.70 -4.61
N LYS A 51 18.38 -8.74 -5.38
CA LYS A 51 17.18 -8.78 -6.20
C LYS A 51 15.91 -8.83 -5.36
N ALA A 52 15.92 -9.53 -4.21
CA ALA A 52 14.81 -9.49 -3.26
C ALA A 52 14.57 -8.09 -2.68
N GLU A 53 15.63 -7.31 -2.41
CA GLU A 53 15.53 -5.92 -1.97
C GLU A 53 14.91 -5.03 -3.07
N GLN A 54 15.33 -5.21 -4.33
CA GLN A 54 14.76 -4.48 -5.47
C GLN A 54 13.25 -4.77 -5.63
N VAL A 55 12.84 -6.03 -5.50
CA VAL A 55 11.42 -6.40 -5.52
C VAL A 55 10.66 -5.77 -4.35
N ALA A 56 11.23 -5.78 -3.15
CA ALA A 56 10.63 -5.13 -1.98
C ALA A 56 10.43 -3.63 -2.21
N GLN A 57 11.43 -2.95 -2.77
CA GLN A 57 11.36 -1.53 -3.09
C GLN A 57 10.27 -1.21 -4.13
N VAL A 58 10.13 -2.04 -5.18
CA VAL A 58 9.04 -1.87 -6.17
C VAL A 58 7.67 -1.97 -5.50
N GLN A 59 7.50 -2.93 -4.59
CA GLN A 59 6.24 -3.14 -3.86
C GLN A 59 5.95 -2.02 -2.87
N ASP A 60 6.98 -1.51 -2.17
CA ASP A 60 6.82 -0.40 -1.23
C ASP A 60 6.48 0.89 -1.95
N ASN A 61 7.13 1.18 -3.07
CA ASN A 61 6.80 2.33 -3.92
C ASN A 61 5.35 2.26 -4.42
N TYR A 62 4.89 1.08 -4.83
CA TYR A 62 3.49 0.87 -5.21
C TYR A 62 2.52 1.14 -4.04
N LYS A 63 2.81 0.62 -2.84
CA LYS A 63 1.99 0.87 -1.64
C LYS A 63 1.94 2.36 -1.28
N GLN A 64 3.06 3.07 -1.41
CA GLN A 64 3.11 4.51 -1.17
C GLN A 64 2.27 5.28 -2.20
N ALA A 65 2.37 4.92 -3.48
CA ALA A 65 1.55 5.50 -4.53
C ALA A 65 0.05 5.26 -4.28
N LEU A 66 -0.35 4.05 -3.91
CA LEU A 66 -1.74 3.74 -3.53
C LEU A 66 -2.21 4.59 -2.35
N LYS A 67 -1.40 4.71 -1.29
CA LYS A 67 -1.75 5.55 -0.13
C LYS A 67 -1.98 6.99 -0.54
N ALA A 68 -1.11 7.54 -1.40
CA ALA A 68 -1.28 8.89 -1.93
C ALA A 68 -2.55 9.04 -2.76
N ILE A 69 -2.86 8.09 -3.64
CA ILE A 69 -4.10 8.10 -4.44
C ILE A 69 -5.33 8.02 -3.54
N ILE A 70 -5.32 7.17 -2.51
CA ILE A 70 -6.44 7.02 -1.57
C ILE A 70 -6.63 8.29 -0.73
N ALA A 71 -5.53 8.90 -0.27
CA ALA A 71 -5.57 10.14 0.51
C ALA A 71 -5.97 11.37 -0.31
N ASP A 72 -5.86 11.32 -1.63
CA ASP A 72 -6.28 12.40 -2.53
C ASP A 72 -7.82 12.45 -2.62
N THR A 73 -8.40 13.40 -1.86
CA THR A 73 -9.84 13.66 -1.81
C THR A 73 -10.34 14.49 -3.00
N SER A 74 -9.43 15.05 -3.82
CA SER A 74 -9.81 15.80 -5.02
C SER A 74 -10.22 14.89 -6.19
N LEU A 75 -9.90 13.59 -6.11
CA LEU A 75 -10.22 12.62 -7.15
C LEU A 75 -11.64 12.10 -7.02
N ASN A 76 -12.40 12.23 -8.11
CA ASN A 76 -13.59 11.43 -8.32
C ASN A 76 -13.22 9.95 -8.53
N GLU A 77 -14.21 9.07 -8.44
CA GLU A 77 -14.02 7.62 -8.48
C GLU A 77 -13.36 7.14 -9.79
N THR A 78 -13.78 7.67 -10.93
CA THR A 78 -13.19 7.31 -12.23
C THR A 78 -11.71 7.67 -12.31
N ALA A 79 -11.35 8.89 -11.88
CA ALA A 79 -9.95 9.34 -11.86
C ALA A 79 -9.11 8.53 -10.86
N ARG A 80 -9.70 8.18 -9.71
CA ARG A 80 -9.07 7.33 -8.69
C ARG A 80 -8.74 5.95 -9.26
N ARG A 81 -9.71 5.30 -9.91
CA ARG A 81 -9.52 4.00 -10.58
C ARG A 81 -8.43 4.07 -11.65
N ALA A 82 -8.48 5.06 -12.53
CA ALA A 82 -7.48 5.23 -13.58
C ALA A 82 -6.05 5.40 -13.01
N ARG A 83 -5.89 6.15 -11.91
CA ARG A 83 -4.58 6.28 -11.24
C ARG A 83 -4.12 4.98 -10.57
N ILE A 84 -5.03 4.20 -9.99
CA ILE A 84 -4.72 2.89 -9.42
C ILE A 84 -4.26 1.92 -10.53
N GLU A 85 -4.97 1.87 -11.66
CA GLU A 85 -4.59 1.05 -12.81
C GLU A 85 -3.21 1.42 -13.35
N ALA A 86 -2.92 2.73 -13.47
CA ALA A 86 -1.60 3.21 -13.86
C ALA A 86 -0.51 2.79 -12.85
N ALA A 87 -0.79 2.85 -11.54
CA ALA A 87 0.14 2.40 -10.51
C ALA A 87 0.40 0.87 -10.58
N ILE A 88 -0.64 0.07 -10.86
CA ILE A 88 -0.53 -1.37 -11.08
C ILE A 88 0.34 -1.66 -12.31
N ALA A 89 0.06 -0.99 -13.44
CA ALA A 89 0.83 -1.15 -14.67
C ALA A 89 2.31 -0.82 -14.45
N GLY A 90 2.60 0.30 -13.78
CA GLY A 90 3.97 0.70 -13.44
C GLY A 90 4.68 -0.29 -12.52
N LYS A 91 3.99 -0.84 -11.51
CA LYS A 91 4.51 -1.93 -10.66
C LYS A 91 4.86 -3.16 -11.51
N ASN A 92 3.94 -3.61 -12.34
CA ASN A 92 4.11 -4.84 -13.14
C ASN A 92 5.21 -4.70 -14.20
N GLN A 93 5.34 -3.53 -14.82
CA GLN A 93 6.44 -3.26 -15.75
C GLN A 93 7.80 -3.38 -15.07
N ARG A 94 7.96 -2.80 -13.86
CA ARG A 94 9.20 -2.90 -13.09
C ARG A 94 9.50 -4.34 -12.67
N LEU A 95 8.49 -5.09 -12.23
CA LEU A 95 8.66 -6.51 -11.88
C LEU A 95 9.04 -7.36 -13.09
N LYS A 96 8.48 -7.07 -14.28
CA LYS A 96 8.83 -7.75 -15.54
C LYS A 96 10.30 -7.57 -15.92
N GLN A 97 10.91 -6.42 -15.59
CA GLN A 97 12.32 -6.15 -15.84
C GLN A 97 13.26 -6.87 -14.85
N LEU A 98 12.76 -7.20 -13.65
CA LEU A 98 13.56 -7.80 -12.58
C LEU A 98 13.47 -9.33 -12.54
N LEU A 99 12.33 -9.88 -12.95
CA LEU A 99 11.94 -11.27 -12.72
C LEU A 99 11.69 -12.00 -14.04
N ASN A 100 12.02 -13.29 -14.08
CA ASN A 100 11.65 -14.14 -15.21
C ASN A 100 10.14 -14.48 -15.17
N PRO A 101 9.55 -15.02 -16.25
CA PRO A 101 8.11 -15.31 -16.30
C PRO A 101 7.61 -16.25 -15.19
N ALA A 102 8.39 -17.27 -14.82
CA ALA A 102 8.03 -18.19 -13.75
C ALA A 102 8.00 -17.52 -12.37
N GLN A 103 8.89 -16.55 -12.13
CA GLN A 103 8.91 -15.73 -10.93
C GLN A 103 7.80 -14.68 -10.92
N GLN A 104 7.52 -14.06 -12.07
CA GLN A 104 6.41 -13.11 -12.23
C GLN A 104 5.07 -13.76 -11.86
N ALA A 105 4.82 -14.99 -12.32
CA ALA A 105 3.59 -15.73 -12.02
C ALA A 105 3.36 -15.98 -10.52
N ARG A 106 4.40 -15.89 -9.67
CA ARG A 106 4.30 -16.07 -8.22
C ARG A 106 3.94 -14.79 -7.46
N ILE A 107 4.03 -13.62 -8.09
CA ILE A 107 3.86 -12.31 -7.42
C ILE A 107 2.92 -11.35 -8.14
N ILE A 108 2.74 -11.50 -9.45
CA ILE A 108 1.77 -10.75 -10.24
C ILE A 108 0.49 -11.60 -10.30
N PRO A 109 -0.64 -11.11 -9.76
CA PRO A 109 -1.92 -11.80 -9.88
C PRO A 109 -2.28 -12.04 -11.35
N THR A 110 -2.92 -13.17 -11.64
CA THR A 110 -3.31 -13.55 -13.01
C THR A 110 -4.25 -12.54 -13.67
N THR A 111 -5.04 -11.81 -12.88
CA THR A 111 -5.92 -10.73 -13.34
C THR A 111 -5.16 -9.48 -13.82
N GLU A 112 -3.90 -9.32 -13.42
CA GLU A 112 -3.04 -8.20 -13.82
C GLU A 112 -2.01 -8.59 -14.90
N LEU A 113 -1.93 -9.88 -15.24
CA LEU A 113 -1.16 -10.35 -16.37
C LEU A 113 -1.91 -9.96 -17.64
N THR A 114 -1.44 -8.91 -18.32
CA THR A 114 -1.81 -8.68 -19.73
C THR A 114 -1.59 -9.98 -20.49
N PRO A 115 -2.60 -10.53 -21.21
CA PRO A 115 -2.39 -11.73 -22.00
C PRO A 115 -1.21 -11.46 -22.94
N SER A 116 -0.13 -12.23 -22.77
CA SER A 116 0.92 -12.29 -23.77
C SER A 116 0.24 -12.57 -25.11
N PRO A 117 0.58 -11.85 -26.21
CA PRO A 117 0.03 -12.17 -27.50
C PRO A 117 0.49 -13.59 -27.83
N VAL A 118 -0.40 -14.56 -27.60
CA VAL A 118 -0.19 -15.94 -28.03
C VAL A 118 -0.14 -15.86 -29.54
N GLU A 119 1.07 -16.08 -30.04
CA GLU A 119 1.43 -16.42 -31.40
C GLU A 119 0.29 -17.21 -32.06
N LYS A 120 -0.54 -16.51 -32.85
CA LYS A 120 -1.36 -17.16 -33.87
C LYS A 120 -0.38 -17.71 -34.89
N LYS A 121 0.10 -18.93 -34.66
CA LYS A 121 0.76 -19.71 -35.69
C LYS A 121 -0.34 -20.18 -36.67
N PRO A 122 -0.13 -20.03 -37.98
CA PRO A 122 -1.16 -20.25 -39.01
C PRO A 122 -1.75 -21.66 -39.00
#